data_AF-A0A8J5XQW4-F1
#
_entry.id   AF-A0A8J5XQW4-F1
#
_cell.length_a   1.000
_cell.length_b   1.000
_cell.length_c   1.000
_cell.angle_alpha   90.00
_cell.angle_beta   90.00
_cell.angle_gamma   90.00
#
_symmetry.space_group_name_H-M   'P 1'
#
loop_
_entity.id
_entity.type
_entity.pdbx_description
1 polymer ?
#
loop_
_entity_poly.entity_id
_entity_poly.type
_entity_poly.pdbx_seq_one_letter_code
_entity_poly.pdbx_strand_id
1 'polypeptide(L)'
;MADRDEDERGRHNFVADLAEETGFPRSLVSKLLDMWRAGSPPHFTHVVDGALPPAGLSAIVRDLGVTHPLLLRSVVRVITRDAPEGGGLDFARFMRGYGWLQSRTLADALPFVFRVFDLDGDGRLSRAEFEEVLSAVISLGGADVAPMRRLIEAQFAEHEASHLTYDQFCYFVSVNTQSVFAACAFMPHVMHFSASALVVPKARAGESEERAGGEGGARTASASGAPAADSDVPFFDESFVSALDSLKSTSAERAGFAKDKGNDAFKKGRAFWAVALEHYSRGLRERCDDRPINAALLSNRAAIHLSLRNYRHALNDSLAALELDPRNAKAARRAALSAHALGELEHATRTCALALELLERTGADTASPPTADDARELRTLSAKIDAAAHERAEAAARARASELADAALARAIVARAITLAPFRDEAAEAQLVGAHSGARVWWDDVEDELHWPVLLLYPQHQQTDYLQDVAERSRVADLLAEVLPVGGPRAPWDQLGEYREDNVNVYIAPGEEGQKPRQVPLSASLLELTQGKGTIIAGIPMLLVLARGSAFEREWRRQEELDP
;
A
#
# COMPACT_ATOMS: atom_id res chain seq x y z
N MET A 1 14.84 -53.22 -45.65
CA MET A 1 14.46 -51.84 -45.97
C MET A 1 12.98 -51.64 -45.71
N ALA A 2 12.08 -52.41 -46.35
CA ALA A 2 10.64 -52.36 -46.09
C ALA A 2 10.23 -52.45 -44.60
N ASP A 3 10.87 -53.33 -43.83
CA ASP A 3 10.59 -53.54 -42.39
C ASP A 3 11.01 -52.36 -41.50
N ARG A 4 12.03 -51.59 -41.91
CA ARG A 4 12.43 -50.34 -41.22
C ARG A 4 11.54 -49.17 -41.62
N ASP A 5 11.12 -49.11 -42.87
CA ASP A 5 10.23 -48.07 -43.38
C ASP A 5 8.79 -48.22 -42.87
N GLU A 6 8.36 -49.43 -42.49
CA GLU A 6 7.08 -49.69 -41.80
C GLU A 6 7.15 -49.36 -40.31
N ASP A 7 8.24 -49.70 -39.61
CA ASP A 7 8.45 -49.34 -38.19
C ASP A 7 8.60 -47.82 -38.00
N GLU A 8 9.28 -47.12 -38.92
CA GLU A 8 9.39 -45.65 -38.90
C GLU A 8 8.05 -44.95 -39.19
N ARG A 9 7.23 -45.49 -40.10
CA ARG A 9 5.87 -44.99 -40.35
C ARG A 9 4.94 -45.24 -39.17
N GLY A 10 5.02 -46.42 -38.55
CA GLY A 10 4.29 -46.75 -37.34
C GLY A 10 4.65 -45.83 -36.18
N ARG A 11 5.94 -45.55 -35.98
CA ARG A 11 6.43 -44.57 -35.01
C ARG A 11 5.92 -43.17 -35.29
N HIS A 12 5.97 -42.71 -36.53
CA HIS A 12 5.54 -41.37 -36.91
C HIS A 12 4.04 -41.16 -36.65
N ASN A 13 3.20 -42.13 -37.02
CA ASN A 13 1.77 -42.08 -36.77
C ASN A 13 1.46 -42.11 -35.26
N PHE A 14 2.10 -43.02 -34.51
CA PHE A 14 1.93 -43.10 -33.06
C PHE A 14 2.28 -41.77 -32.34
N VAL A 15 3.38 -41.11 -32.75
CA VAL A 15 3.77 -39.81 -32.19
C VAL A 15 2.78 -38.71 -32.60
N ALA A 16 2.27 -38.74 -33.82
CA ALA A 16 1.30 -37.75 -34.31
C ALA A 16 -0.04 -37.86 -33.55
N ASP A 17 -0.56 -39.08 -33.41
CA ASP A 17 -1.84 -39.35 -32.75
C ASP A 17 -1.76 -38.98 -31.26
N LEU A 18 -0.68 -39.39 -30.58
CA LEU A 18 -0.50 -39.09 -29.16
C LEU A 18 -0.26 -37.59 -28.91
N ALA A 19 0.42 -36.90 -29.82
CA ALA A 19 0.60 -35.44 -29.76
C ALA A 19 -0.73 -34.69 -29.93
N GLU A 20 -1.59 -35.15 -30.84
CA GLU A 20 -2.93 -34.59 -31.03
C GLU A 20 -3.83 -34.86 -29.81
N GLU A 21 -3.81 -36.08 -29.27
CA GLU A 21 -4.60 -36.46 -28.10
C GLU A 21 -4.19 -35.69 -26.83
N THR A 22 -2.88 -35.48 -26.61
CA THR A 22 -2.35 -34.86 -25.39
C THR A 22 -2.12 -33.36 -25.51
N GLY A 23 -2.16 -32.80 -26.72
CA GLY A 23 -1.83 -31.40 -27.00
C GLY A 23 -0.34 -31.05 -26.86
N PHE A 24 0.54 -32.04 -26.75
CA PHE A 24 1.99 -31.84 -26.70
C PHE A 24 2.59 -31.70 -28.11
N PRO A 25 3.67 -30.91 -28.30
CA PRO A 25 4.37 -30.84 -29.58
C PRO A 25 4.91 -32.22 -30.00
N ARG A 26 4.73 -32.59 -31.28
CA ARG A 26 5.23 -33.86 -31.84
C ARG A 26 6.73 -34.09 -31.58
N SER A 27 7.52 -33.01 -31.59
CA SER A 27 8.96 -33.05 -31.26
C SER A 27 9.24 -33.46 -29.81
N LEU A 28 8.40 -33.02 -28.87
CA LEU A 28 8.50 -33.38 -27.46
C LEU A 28 8.11 -34.84 -27.25
N VAL A 29 6.98 -35.27 -27.82
CA VAL A 29 6.50 -36.65 -27.74
C VAL A 29 7.52 -37.62 -28.33
N SER A 30 8.10 -37.30 -29.49
CA SER A 30 9.16 -38.11 -30.11
C SER A 30 10.40 -38.23 -29.22
N LYS A 31 10.84 -37.13 -28.62
CA LYS A 31 12.02 -37.10 -27.75
C LYS A 31 11.81 -37.88 -26.44
N LEU A 32 10.63 -37.74 -25.83
CA LEU A 32 10.29 -38.49 -24.62
C LEU A 32 10.15 -39.98 -24.92
N LEU A 33 9.65 -40.36 -26.10
CA LEU A 33 9.59 -41.74 -26.55
C LEU A 33 11.00 -42.36 -26.71
N ASP A 34 11.95 -41.59 -27.25
CA ASP A 34 13.36 -42.04 -27.34
C ASP A 34 13.98 -42.23 -25.97
N MET A 35 13.75 -41.29 -25.05
CA MET A 35 14.24 -41.41 -23.67
C MET A 35 13.59 -42.57 -22.91
N TRP A 36 12.30 -42.82 -23.15
CA TRP A 36 11.56 -43.94 -22.58
C TRP A 36 12.11 -45.29 -23.04
N ARG A 37 12.35 -45.45 -24.35
CA ARG A 37 12.93 -46.66 -24.93
C ARG A 37 14.37 -46.89 -24.48
N ALA A 38 15.13 -45.82 -24.26
CA ALA A 38 16.52 -45.88 -23.81
C ALA A 38 16.68 -46.06 -22.29
N GLY A 39 15.60 -46.01 -21.50
CA GLY A 39 15.67 -46.05 -20.03
C GLY A 39 16.51 -44.91 -19.46
N SER A 40 16.49 -43.74 -20.11
CA SER A 40 17.45 -42.66 -19.86
C SER A 40 17.37 -42.13 -18.42
N PRO A 41 18.50 -42.06 -17.69
CA PRO A 41 18.55 -41.41 -16.39
C PRO A 41 18.31 -39.89 -16.46
N PRO A 42 17.70 -39.28 -15.42
CA PRO A 42 17.24 -39.91 -14.18
C PRO A 42 15.80 -40.44 -14.23
N HIS A 43 14.98 -40.03 -15.20
CA HIS A 43 13.52 -40.20 -15.12
C HIS A 43 12.99 -41.55 -15.61
N PHE A 44 13.64 -42.21 -16.58
CA PHE A 44 13.17 -43.48 -17.14
C PHE A 44 14.07 -44.66 -16.79
N THR A 45 14.96 -44.51 -15.79
CA THR A 45 15.81 -45.59 -15.27
C THR A 45 15.03 -46.79 -14.77
N HIS A 46 13.79 -46.56 -14.34
CA HIS A 46 12.89 -47.58 -13.82
C HIS A 46 12.03 -48.25 -14.89
N VAL A 47 12.11 -47.84 -16.16
CA VAL A 47 11.37 -48.48 -17.24
C VAL A 47 11.99 -49.85 -17.52
N VAL A 48 11.21 -50.91 -17.36
CA VAL A 48 11.62 -52.30 -17.60
C VAL A 48 10.66 -52.89 -18.63
N ASP A 49 11.19 -53.49 -19.70
CA ASP A 49 10.41 -54.09 -20.79
C ASP A 49 9.34 -53.16 -21.38
N GLY A 50 9.66 -51.87 -21.51
CA GLY A 50 8.78 -50.84 -22.08
C GLY A 50 7.68 -50.33 -21.15
N ALA A 51 7.66 -50.79 -19.89
CA ALA A 51 6.67 -50.41 -18.89
C ALA A 51 7.32 -49.78 -17.65
N LEU A 52 6.69 -48.74 -17.11
CA LEU A 52 7.13 -48.03 -15.90
C LEU A 52 6.37 -48.57 -14.68
N PRO A 53 7.06 -49.17 -13.68
CA PRO A 53 6.39 -49.64 -12.47
C PRO A 53 5.87 -48.45 -11.64
N PRO A 54 4.84 -48.64 -10.80
CA PRO A 54 4.30 -47.58 -9.94
C PRO A 54 5.34 -46.89 -9.05
N ALA A 55 6.38 -47.63 -8.62
CA ALA A 55 7.50 -47.07 -7.87
C ALA A 55 8.35 -46.08 -8.71
N GLY A 56 8.55 -46.37 -9.99
CA GLY A 56 9.21 -45.48 -10.93
C GLY A 56 8.38 -44.23 -11.21
N LEU A 57 7.07 -44.38 -11.41
CA LEU A 57 6.16 -43.24 -11.55
C LEU A 57 6.16 -42.36 -10.29
N SER A 58 6.19 -42.98 -9.10
CA SER A 58 6.28 -42.25 -7.83
C SER A 58 7.57 -41.42 -7.72
N ALA A 59 8.69 -41.91 -8.27
CA ALA A 59 9.94 -41.14 -8.32
C ALA A 59 9.80 -39.93 -9.27
N ILE A 60 9.25 -40.13 -10.48
CA ILE A 60 9.01 -39.04 -11.44
C ILE A 60 8.07 -37.98 -10.86
N VAL A 61 6.95 -38.39 -10.27
CA VAL A 61 5.96 -37.47 -9.69
C VAL A 61 6.54 -36.68 -8.50
N ARG A 62 7.45 -37.30 -7.74
CA ARG A 62 8.19 -36.62 -6.68
C ARG A 62 9.18 -35.60 -7.22
N ASP A 63 9.91 -35.94 -8.28
CA ASP A 63 10.83 -35.03 -8.98
C ASP A 63 10.11 -33.83 -9.59
N LEU A 64 8.84 -34.02 -9.99
CA LEU A 64 7.96 -32.94 -10.45
C LEU A 64 7.51 -32.02 -9.30
N GLY A 65 7.77 -32.35 -8.03
CA GLY A 65 7.48 -31.48 -6.88
C GLY A 65 6.36 -31.97 -5.96
N VAL A 66 5.71 -33.10 -6.26
CA VAL A 66 4.69 -33.69 -5.37
C VAL A 66 5.37 -34.51 -4.29
N THR A 67 5.68 -33.87 -3.16
CA THR A 67 6.47 -34.48 -2.08
C THR A 67 5.63 -35.06 -0.94
N HIS A 68 4.38 -34.64 -0.78
CA HIS A 68 3.51 -35.15 0.28
C HIS A 68 3.08 -36.60 0.01
N PRO A 69 3.24 -37.55 0.97
CA PRO A 69 2.97 -38.97 0.75
C PRO A 69 1.56 -39.30 0.27
N LEU A 70 0.55 -38.62 0.82
CA LEU A 70 -0.85 -38.80 0.45
C LEU A 70 -1.12 -38.35 -0.99
N LEU A 71 -0.68 -37.15 -1.37
CA LEU A 71 -0.87 -36.62 -2.72
C LEU A 71 -0.11 -37.45 -3.76
N LEU A 72 1.11 -37.89 -3.41
CA LEU A 72 1.90 -38.78 -4.25
C LEU A 72 1.15 -40.08 -4.53
N ARG A 73 0.59 -40.72 -3.48
CA ARG A 73 -0.19 -41.95 -3.62
C ARG A 73 -1.45 -41.73 -4.46
N SER A 74 -2.18 -40.64 -4.23
CA SER A 74 -3.41 -40.33 -4.95
C SER A 74 -3.15 -40.02 -6.43
N VAL A 75 -2.14 -39.20 -6.75
CA VAL A 75 -1.74 -38.89 -8.14
C VAL A 75 -1.31 -40.14 -8.89
N VAL A 76 -0.47 -40.99 -8.28
CA VAL A 76 -0.03 -42.25 -8.88
C VAL A 76 -1.23 -43.14 -9.15
N ARG A 77 -2.14 -43.32 -8.17
CA ARG A 77 -3.36 -44.11 -8.33
C ARG A 77 -4.24 -43.61 -9.48
N VAL A 78 -4.42 -42.29 -9.62
CA VAL A 78 -5.25 -41.72 -10.70
C VAL A 78 -4.63 -41.98 -12.08
N ILE A 79 -3.31 -41.85 -12.20
CA ILE A 79 -2.59 -42.11 -13.46
C ILE A 79 -2.59 -43.61 -13.79
N THR A 80 -2.60 -44.50 -12.78
CA THR A 80 -2.56 -45.96 -12.96
C THR A 80 -3.92 -46.66 -12.86
N ARG A 81 -5.04 -45.92 -12.74
CA ARG A 81 -6.38 -46.49 -12.43
C ARG A 81 -6.83 -47.60 -13.39
N ASP A 82 -6.52 -47.45 -14.68
CA ASP A 82 -6.90 -48.38 -15.74
C ASP A 82 -5.70 -49.22 -16.26
N ALA A 83 -4.65 -49.34 -15.44
CA ALA A 83 -3.53 -50.23 -15.73
C ALA A 83 -3.93 -51.68 -15.44
N PRO A 84 -3.51 -52.65 -16.28
CA PRO A 84 -3.75 -54.07 -16.00
C PRO A 84 -3.13 -54.46 -14.64
N GLU A 85 -3.85 -55.24 -13.83
CA GLU A 85 -3.38 -55.67 -12.51
C GLU A 85 -2.00 -56.34 -12.60
N GLY A 86 -1.00 -55.74 -11.94
CA GLY A 86 0.38 -56.23 -11.94
C GLY A 86 1.26 -55.78 -13.12
N GLY A 87 0.74 -55.01 -14.08
CA GLY A 87 1.50 -54.46 -15.22
C GLY A 87 1.94 -53.01 -15.02
N GLY A 88 3.15 -52.66 -15.49
CA GLY A 88 3.65 -51.28 -15.48
C GLY A 88 2.92 -50.36 -16.48
N LEU A 89 3.06 -49.06 -16.29
CA LEU A 89 2.49 -48.01 -17.13
C LEU A 89 3.22 -47.94 -18.49
N ASP A 90 2.50 -48.04 -19.61
CA ASP A 90 3.09 -47.82 -20.93
C ASP A 90 3.32 -46.32 -21.24
N PHE A 91 4.09 -46.03 -22.28
CA PHE A 91 4.43 -44.66 -22.66
C PHE A 91 3.21 -43.79 -22.99
N ALA A 92 2.20 -44.33 -23.68
CA ALA A 92 1.03 -43.55 -24.07
C ALA A 92 0.19 -43.13 -22.85
N ARG A 93 0.00 -44.05 -21.91
CA ARG A 93 -0.68 -43.78 -20.64
C ARG A 93 0.13 -42.83 -19.76
N PHE A 94 1.46 -42.98 -19.73
CA PHE A 94 2.33 -42.01 -19.07
C PHE A 94 2.12 -40.61 -19.65
N MET A 95 2.14 -40.46 -20.98
CA MET A 95 1.94 -39.18 -21.64
C MET A 95 0.57 -38.56 -21.36
N ARG A 96 -0.50 -39.37 -21.31
CA ARG A 96 -1.83 -38.91 -20.91
C ARG A 96 -1.88 -38.42 -19.46
N GLY A 97 -1.35 -39.21 -18.52
CA GLY A 97 -1.29 -38.83 -17.11
C GLY A 97 -0.40 -37.62 -16.86
N TYR A 98 0.70 -37.51 -17.60
CA TYR A 98 1.59 -36.36 -17.61
C TYR A 98 0.89 -35.11 -18.19
N GLY A 99 0.03 -35.28 -19.21
CA GLY A 99 -0.83 -34.22 -19.73
C GLY A 99 -1.73 -33.59 -18.68
N TRP A 100 -2.35 -34.41 -17.81
CA TRP A 100 -3.18 -33.90 -16.70
C TRP A 100 -2.38 -33.08 -15.68
N LEU A 101 -1.13 -33.46 -15.39
CA LEU A 101 -0.24 -32.68 -14.51
C LEU A 101 0.20 -31.34 -15.13
N GLN A 102 0.00 -31.20 -16.45
CA GLN A 102 0.37 -30.05 -17.27
C GLN A 102 -0.85 -29.26 -17.78
N SER A 103 -2.03 -29.48 -17.18
CA SER A 103 -3.27 -28.81 -17.58
C SER A 103 -3.11 -27.28 -17.63
N ARG A 104 -3.50 -26.69 -18.76
CA ARG A 104 -3.30 -25.26 -19.07
C ARG A 104 -4.39 -24.36 -18.51
N THR A 105 -5.51 -24.91 -18.05
CA THR A 105 -6.59 -24.17 -17.38
C THR A 105 -7.06 -24.91 -16.14
N LEU A 106 -7.65 -24.18 -15.19
CA LEU A 106 -8.30 -24.80 -14.03
C LEU A 106 -9.42 -25.74 -14.49
N ALA A 107 -10.18 -25.36 -15.53
CA ALA A 107 -11.23 -26.21 -16.11
C ALA A 107 -10.69 -27.56 -16.60
N ASP A 108 -9.52 -27.57 -17.24
CA ASP A 108 -8.86 -28.80 -17.72
C ASP A 108 -8.23 -29.61 -16.58
N ALA A 109 -7.89 -28.96 -15.46
CA ALA A 109 -7.33 -29.61 -14.28
C ALA A 109 -8.41 -30.21 -13.36
N LEU A 110 -9.62 -29.63 -13.33
CA LEU A 110 -10.71 -30.02 -12.42
C LEU A 110 -11.06 -31.51 -12.43
N PRO A 111 -11.20 -32.20 -13.57
CA PRO A 111 -11.47 -33.63 -13.60
C PRO A 111 -10.37 -34.45 -12.90
N PHE A 112 -9.12 -34.04 -13.08
CA PHE A 112 -7.97 -34.70 -12.48
C PHE A 112 -7.90 -34.41 -10.98
N VAL A 113 -8.06 -33.15 -10.58
CA VAL A 113 -8.08 -32.73 -9.17
C VAL A 113 -9.19 -33.45 -8.41
N PHE A 114 -10.41 -33.52 -8.94
CA PHE A 114 -11.51 -34.24 -8.31
C PHE A 114 -11.15 -35.71 -8.04
N ARG A 115 -10.54 -36.40 -9.02
CA ARG A 115 -10.10 -37.79 -8.86
C ARG A 115 -8.93 -37.96 -7.89
N VAL A 116 -8.08 -36.94 -7.73
CA VAL A 116 -7.02 -36.96 -6.71
C VAL A 116 -7.62 -36.80 -5.32
N PHE A 117 -8.71 -36.05 -5.20
CA PHE A 117 -9.40 -35.77 -3.94
C PHE A 117 -10.29 -36.92 -3.48
N ASP A 118 -10.93 -37.63 -4.41
CA ASP A 118 -11.74 -38.84 -4.20
C ASP A 118 -10.83 -40.02 -3.81
N LEU A 119 -10.55 -40.23 -2.52
CA LEU A 119 -9.51 -41.16 -2.02
C LEU A 119 -9.96 -42.62 -2.03
N ASP A 120 -11.26 -42.89 -1.99
CA ASP A 120 -11.80 -44.25 -2.12
C ASP A 120 -12.18 -44.62 -3.57
N GLY A 121 -12.29 -43.63 -4.46
CA GLY A 121 -12.55 -43.83 -5.89
C GLY A 121 -14.03 -44.02 -6.24
N ASP A 122 -14.94 -43.73 -5.30
CA ASP A 122 -16.39 -43.94 -5.44
C ASP A 122 -17.08 -42.92 -6.37
N GLY A 123 -16.32 -41.93 -6.86
CA GLY A 123 -16.80 -40.89 -7.76
C GLY A 123 -17.57 -39.77 -7.07
N ARG A 124 -17.52 -39.73 -5.74
CA ARG A 124 -18.05 -38.69 -4.86
C ARG A 124 -16.92 -38.22 -3.95
N LEU A 125 -17.14 -37.08 -3.31
CA LEU A 125 -16.13 -36.48 -2.45
C LEU A 125 -16.71 -36.23 -1.08
N SER A 126 -16.38 -37.10 -0.13
CA SER A 126 -16.81 -36.97 1.25
C SER A 126 -16.10 -35.81 1.94
N ARG A 127 -16.69 -35.33 3.04
CA ARG A 127 -16.07 -34.31 3.89
C ARG A 127 -14.69 -34.73 4.39
N ALA A 128 -14.54 -35.99 4.79
CA ALA A 128 -13.30 -36.51 5.34
C ALA A 128 -12.17 -36.49 4.30
N GLU A 129 -12.46 -36.94 3.08
CA GLU A 129 -11.48 -36.94 1.97
C GLU A 129 -11.04 -35.53 1.59
N PHE A 130 -12.00 -34.61 1.52
CA PHE A 130 -11.72 -33.20 1.23
C PHE A 130 -10.79 -32.57 2.28
N GLU A 131 -11.07 -32.79 3.57
CA GLU A 131 -10.27 -32.28 4.67
C GLU A 131 -8.86 -32.90 4.70
N GLU A 132 -8.74 -34.20 4.43
CA GLU A 132 -7.48 -34.93 4.46
C GLU A 132 -6.53 -34.47 3.35
N VAL A 133 -7.05 -34.30 2.13
CA VAL A 133 -6.27 -33.84 0.98
C VAL A 133 -5.88 -32.37 1.13
N LEU A 134 -6.75 -31.52 1.65
CA LEU A 134 -6.39 -30.13 1.92
C LEU A 134 -5.29 -29.99 2.97
N SER A 135 -5.39 -30.73 4.07
CA SER A 135 -4.35 -30.75 5.11
C SER A 135 -2.98 -31.13 4.54
N ALA A 136 -2.96 -32.09 3.61
CA ALA A 136 -1.77 -32.51 2.89
C ALA A 136 -1.17 -31.40 2.01
N VAL A 137 -2.00 -30.65 1.29
CA VAL A 137 -1.55 -29.56 0.41
C VAL A 137 -1.02 -28.38 1.20
N ILE A 138 -1.64 -28.06 2.33
CA ILE A 138 -1.27 -26.91 3.17
C ILE A 138 0.07 -27.12 3.87
N SER A 139 0.36 -28.37 4.27
CA SER A 139 1.65 -28.76 4.82
C SER A 139 2.82 -28.48 3.86
N LEU A 140 2.55 -28.30 2.56
CA LEU A 140 3.54 -27.93 1.55
C LEU A 140 3.72 -26.42 1.36
N GLY A 141 2.77 -25.58 1.79
CA GLY A 141 2.69 -24.16 1.40
C GLY A 141 2.51 -23.12 2.52
N GLY A 142 2.29 -23.53 3.78
CA GLY A 142 2.26 -22.63 4.94
C GLY A 142 1.12 -21.60 4.99
N ALA A 143 0.03 -21.81 4.26
CA ALA A 143 -1.12 -20.91 4.21
C ALA A 143 -2.12 -21.13 5.39
N ASP A 144 -2.82 -20.07 5.80
CA ASP A 144 -3.88 -20.14 6.83
C ASP A 144 -5.14 -20.84 6.30
N VAL A 145 -5.57 -21.88 7.01
CA VAL A 145 -6.62 -22.84 6.63
C VAL A 145 -7.98 -22.47 7.17
N ALA A 146 -8.03 -21.60 8.20
CA ALA A 146 -9.26 -21.29 8.91
C ALA A 146 -10.38 -20.77 7.99
N PRO A 147 -10.12 -19.90 6.98
CA PRO A 147 -11.16 -19.43 6.06
C PRO A 147 -11.73 -20.56 5.19
N MET A 148 -10.86 -21.44 4.70
CA MET A 148 -11.26 -22.55 3.84
C MET A 148 -12.01 -23.64 4.60
N ARG A 149 -11.59 -23.96 5.82
CA ARG A 149 -12.28 -24.92 6.70
C ARG A 149 -13.71 -24.46 7.00
N ARG A 150 -13.92 -23.17 7.27
CA ARG A 150 -15.25 -22.58 7.50
C ARG A 150 -16.14 -22.62 6.25
N LEU A 151 -15.57 -22.42 5.07
CA LEU A 151 -16.30 -22.52 3.80
C LEU A 151 -16.77 -23.95 3.52
N ILE A 152 -15.93 -24.95 3.83
CA ILE A 152 -16.27 -26.37 3.72
C ILE A 152 -17.35 -26.74 4.74
N GLU A 153 -17.18 -26.33 6.00
CA GLU A 153 -18.17 -26.56 7.05
C GLU A 153 -19.54 -25.96 6.68
N ALA A 154 -19.58 -24.75 6.11
CA ALA A 154 -20.81 -24.14 5.63
C ALA A 154 -21.43 -24.91 4.45
N GLN A 155 -20.63 -25.30 3.45
CA GLN A 155 -21.12 -26.01 2.26
C GLN A 155 -21.73 -27.39 2.59
N PHE A 156 -21.10 -28.13 3.51
CA PHE A 156 -21.60 -29.44 3.95
C PHE A 156 -22.73 -29.33 5.02
N ALA A 157 -22.87 -28.18 5.69
CA ALA A 157 -23.97 -27.92 6.61
C ALA A 157 -25.26 -27.46 5.91
N GLU A 158 -25.17 -26.67 4.83
CA GLU A 158 -26.34 -26.13 4.12
C GLU A 158 -27.07 -27.17 3.24
N HIS A 159 -26.40 -28.24 2.82
CA HIS A 159 -26.92 -29.14 1.78
C HIS A 159 -27.46 -30.51 2.26
N GLU A 160 -27.41 -30.85 3.56
CA GLU A 160 -27.68 -32.21 4.10
C GLU A 160 -26.91 -33.34 3.36
N ALA A 161 -25.97 -33.00 2.48
CA ALA A 161 -25.28 -33.93 1.59
C ALA A 161 -24.01 -34.43 2.27
N SER A 162 -23.91 -35.74 2.45
CA SER A 162 -22.70 -36.39 3.01
C SER A 162 -21.50 -36.37 2.05
N HIS A 163 -21.73 -36.11 0.76
CA HIS A 163 -20.73 -36.15 -0.30
C HIS A 163 -21.01 -35.11 -1.39
N LEU A 164 -19.97 -34.58 -2.03
CA LEU A 164 -20.06 -33.71 -3.20
C LEU A 164 -19.93 -34.52 -4.50
N THR A 165 -20.80 -34.26 -5.47
CA THR A 165 -20.61 -34.74 -6.85
C THR A 165 -19.59 -33.87 -7.59
N TYR A 166 -19.10 -34.34 -8.75
CA TYR A 166 -18.21 -33.55 -9.60
C TYR A 166 -18.77 -32.16 -9.98
N ASP A 167 -20.06 -32.09 -10.32
CA ASP A 167 -20.71 -30.81 -10.68
C ASP A 167 -20.80 -29.86 -9.49
N GLN A 168 -21.10 -30.38 -8.29
CA GLN A 168 -21.13 -29.60 -7.06
C GLN A 168 -19.72 -29.14 -6.67
N PHE A 169 -18.71 -29.97 -6.88
CA PHE A 169 -17.31 -29.59 -6.71
C PHE A 169 -16.92 -28.47 -7.67
N CYS A 170 -17.30 -28.55 -8.95
CA CYS A 170 -17.03 -27.49 -9.93
C CYS A 170 -17.71 -26.17 -9.55
N TYR A 171 -18.96 -26.22 -9.07
CA TYR A 171 -19.66 -25.05 -8.55
C TYR A 171 -18.93 -24.45 -7.34
N PHE A 172 -18.54 -25.29 -6.37
CA PHE A 172 -17.75 -24.87 -5.21
C PHE A 172 -16.45 -24.17 -5.61
N VAL A 173 -15.73 -24.70 -6.60
CA VAL A 173 -14.49 -24.10 -7.14
C VAL A 173 -14.76 -22.76 -7.81
N SER A 174 -15.88 -22.61 -8.52
CA SER A 174 -16.24 -21.37 -9.20
C SER A 174 -16.53 -20.21 -8.23
N VAL A 175 -17.06 -20.51 -7.05
CA VAL A 175 -17.38 -19.52 -6.01
C VAL A 175 -16.16 -19.24 -5.12
N ASN A 176 -15.28 -20.23 -4.93
CA ASN A 176 -14.16 -20.18 -4.00
C ASN A 176 -12.80 -20.37 -4.71
N THR A 177 -12.59 -19.63 -5.81
CA THR A 177 -11.47 -19.87 -6.74
C THR A 177 -10.09 -19.74 -6.09
N GLN A 178 -9.88 -18.74 -5.23
CA GLN A 178 -8.59 -18.54 -4.53
C GLN A 178 -8.26 -19.68 -3.56
N SER A 179 -9.30 -20.22 -2.92
CA SER A 179 -9.18 -21.32 -1.98
C SER A 179 -8.77 -22.59 -2.73
N VAL A 180 -9.52 -23.00 -3.75
CA VAL A 180 -9.17 -24.20 -4.54
C VAL A 180 -7.83 -24.06 -5.25
N PHE A 181 -7.44 -22.85 -5.63
CA PHE A 181 -6.12 -22.59 -6.19
C PHE A 181 -4.98 -23.02 -5.26
N ALA A 182 -5.09 -22.69 -3.96
CA ALA A 182 -4.15 -23.15 -2.95
C ALA A 182 -4.17 -24.68 -2.80
N ALA A 183 -5.34 -25.31 -2.95
CA ALA A 183 -5.52 -26.76 -2.92
C ALA A 183 -4.87 -27.49 -4.11
N CYS A 184 -4.67 -26.80 -5.24
CA CYS A 184 -4.01 -27.33 -6.43
C CYS A 184 -2.51 -27.00 -6.47
N ALA A 185 -1.92 -26.43 -5.40
CA ALA A 185 -0.51 -26.02 -5.35
C ALA A 185 0.50 -27.17 -5.53
N PHE A 186 0.06 -28.42 -5.40
CA PHE A 186 0.89 -29.59 -5.71
C PHE A 186 1.13 -29.78 -7.22
N MET A 187 0.33 -29.16 -8.08
CA MET A 187 0.53 -29.19 -9.53
C MET A 187 1.52 -28.09 -9.94
N PRO A 188 2.68 -28.42 -10.54
CA PRO A 188 3.83 -27.50 -10.64
C PRO A 188 3.58 -26.23 -11.47
N HIS A 189 2.63 -26.29 -12.40
CA HIS A 189 2.28 -25.19 -13.32
C HIS A 189 1.08 -24.36 -12.86
N VAL A 190 0.36 -24.80 -11.83
CA VAL A 190 -0.85 -24.10 -11.35
C VAL A 190 -0.50 -22.78 -10.69
N MET A 191 0.72 -22.59 -10.16
CA MET A 191 1.12 -21.35 -9.46
C MET A 191 1.23 -20.08 -10.34
N HIS A 192 0.89 -20.15 -11.64
CA HIS A 192 0.96 -19.04 -12.60
C HIS A 192 -0.38 -18.62 -13.27
N PHE A 193 -1.54 -19.02 -12.73
CA PHE A 193 -2.83 -18.59 -13.31
C PHE A 193 -3.22 -17.14 -12.97
N SER A 194 -3.78 -16.47 -13.98
CA SER A 194 -4.58 -15.25 -13.84
C SER A 194 -6.04 -15.62 -13.55
N ALA A 195 -6.66 -14.98 -12.57
CA ALA A 195 -8.00 -15.30 -12.04
C ALA A 195 -9.19 -14.95 -12.98
N SER A 196 -8.99 -14.85 -14.30
CA SER A 196 -10.01 -14.31 -15.22
C SER A 196 -10.53 -15.27 -16.30
N ALA A 197 -10.48 -16.58 -16.09
CA ALA A 197 -11.07 -17.54 -17.03
C ALA A 197 -11.97 -18.57 -16.34
N LEU A 198 -13.06 -18.10 -15.74
CA LEU A 198 -14.22 -18.92 -15.38
C LEU A 198 -15.42 -18.36 -16.14
N VAL A 199 -15.54 -18.70 -17.43
CA VAL A 199 -16.82 -18.61 -18.13
C VAL A 199 -17.46 -19.98 -18.04
N VAL A 200 -18.30 -20.19 -17.04
CA VAL A 200 -19.21 -21.33 -17.01
C VAL A 200 -20.36 -21.01 -17.98
N PRO A 201 -20.70 -21.88 -18.94
CA PRO A 201 -21.93 -21.72 -19.70
C PRO A 201 -23.11 -21.81 -18.74
N LYS A 202 -23.94 -20.76 -18.71
CA LYS A 202 -25.16 -20.69 -17.90
C LYS A 202 -26.02 -21.93 -18.19
N ALA A 203 -26.38 -22.67 -17.14
CA ALA A 203 -27.28 -23.81 -17.22
C ALA A 203 -28.56 -23.40 -17.96
N ARG A 204 -28.88 -24.10 -19.07
CA ARG A 204 -30.17 -23.96 -19.76
C ARG A 204 -31.23 -24.74 -18.98
N ALA A 205 -32.06 -24.02 -18.23
CA ALA A 205 -33.45 -24.40 -18.01
C ALA A 205 -34.29 -23.92 -19.21
N GLY A 206 -35.33 -24.68 -19.59
CA GLY A 206 -36.17 -24.52 -20.79
C GLY A 206 -36.84 -23.15 -20.95
N GLU A 207 -37.47 -22.79 -22.06
CA GLU A 207 -38.40 -23.54 -22.92
C GLU A 207 -38.63 -22.80 -24.26
N SER A 208 -38.97 -23.59 -25.29
CA SER A 208 -39.86 -23.40 -26.47
C SER A 208 -39.88 -22.15 -27.37
N GLU A 209 -39.86 -22.47 -28.68
CA GLU A 209 -40.55 -21.84 -29.84
C GLU A 209 -40.05 -20.45 -30.31
N GLU A 210 -39.94 -20.08 -31.60
CA GLU A 210 -40.55 -20.57 -32.83
C GLU A 210 -39.74 -20.08 -34.07
N ARG A 211 -39.58 -20.99 -35.05
CA ARG A 211 -39.63 -20.86 -36.53
C ARG A 211 -38.99 -19.73 -37.38
N ALA A 212 -38.57 -20.26 -38.55
CA ALA A 212 -38.44 -19.69 -39.91
C ALA A 212 -37.13 -18.94 -40.22
N GLY A 213 -36.39 -19.20 -41.30
CA GLY A 213 -36.57 -20.04 -42.48
C GLY A 213 -35.66 -19.48 -43.60
N GLY A 214 -35.34 -20.26 -44.63
CA GLY A 214 -34.91 -19.73 -45.93
C GLY A 214 -33.53 -20.17 -46.45
N GLU A 215 -33.59 -20.95 -47.52
CA GLU A 215 -32.53 -21.60 -48.29
C GLU A 215 -31.82 -20.70 -49.32
N GLY A 216 -30.66 -21.20 -49.80
CA GLY A 216 -30.17 -21.06 -51.19
C GLY A 216 -29.44 -19.75 -51.54
N GLY A 217 -28.33 -19.71 -52.27
CA GLY A 217 -27.63 -20.73 -53.06
C GLY A 217 -26.88 -20.03 -54.22
N ALA A 218 -25.66 -20.51 -54.49
CA ALA A 218 -24.92 -20.46 -55.77
C ALA A 218 -23.93 -19.32 -56.12
N ARG A 219 -22.64 -19.74 -56.17
CA ARG A 219 -21.61 -19.58 -57.24
C ARG A 219 -21.06 -18.15 -57.48
N THR A 220 -19.74 -17.92 -57.55
CA THR A 220 -18.78 -18.42 -58.55
C THR A 220 -17.31 -18.32 -58.08
N ALA A 221 -16.41 -19.00 -58.81
CA ALA A 221 -15.01 -19.30 -58.48
C ALA A 221 -13.97 -18.30 -59.03
N SER A 222 -12.76 -18.32 -58.41
CA SER A 222 -11.42 -18.10 -58.99
C SER A 222 -11.07 -16.70 -59.56
N ALA A 223 -9.92 -16.05 -59.33
CA ALA A 223 -8.73 -16.28 -58.51
C ALA A 223 -7.88 -14.99 -58.49
N SER A 224 -6.94 -14.95 -57.54
CA SER A 224 -5.65 -14.24 -57.51
C SER A 224 -5.62 -12.70 -57.45
N GLY A 225 -5.29 -12.21 -56.25
CA GLY A 225 -4.70 -10.92 -55.96
C GLY A 225 -4.61 -10.74 -54.44
N ALA A 226 -3.45 -11.04 -53.84
CA ALA A 226 -3.18 -10.99 -52.39
C ALA A 226 -3.68 -9.68 -51.74
N PRO A 227 -4.20 -9.68 -50.49
CA PRO A 227 -3.31 -9.43 -49.33
C PRO A 227 -3.79 -9.96 -47.94
N ALA A 228 -2.86 -9.83 -46.97
CA ALA A 228 -3.05 -9.57 -45.52
C ALA A 228 -3.62 -10.65 -44.56
N ALA A 229 -2.79 -10.91 -43.53
CA ALA A 229 -3.09 -11.20 -42.13
C ALA A 229 -4.12 -12.28 -41.77
N ASP A 230 -3.60 -13.42 -41.27
CA ASP A 230 -4.22 -14.07 -40.12
C ASP A 230 -3.12 -14.65 -39.21
N SER A 231 -3.10 -14.16 -37.98
CA SER A 231 -2.14 -14.51 -36.94
C SER A 231 -2.80 -15.45 -35.94
N ASP A 232 -2.96 -16.70 -36.33
CA ASP A 232 -3.36 -17.80 -35.45
C ASP A 232 -2.28 -18.89 -35.46
N VAL A 233 -1.16 -18.60 -34.80
CA VAL A 233 -0.15 -19.61 -34.47
C VAL A 233 0.15 -19.52 -32.97
N PRO A 234 -0.30 -20.49 -32.15
CA PRO A 234 -0.02 -20.50 -30.72
C PRO A 234 1.45 -20.81 -30.46
N PHE A 235 2.19 -19.72 -30.23
CA PHE A 235 3.30 -19.55 -29.30
C PHE A 235 4.14 -20.80 -28.97
N PHE A 236 5.33 -20.86 -29.58
CA PHE A 236 6.51 -21.55 -29.08
C PHE A 236 6.64 -21.35 -27.55
N ASP A 237 6.51 -22.42 -26.78
CA ASP A 237 6.95 -22.41 -25.39
C ASP A 237 8.40 -22.92 -25.31
N GLU A 238 9.32 -21.97 -25.17
CA GLU A 238 10.72 -22.18 -24.83
C GLU A 238 10.90 -22.83 -23.45
N SER A 239 9.87 -23.06 -22.62
CA SER A 239 10.04 -23.50 -21.22
C SER A 239 10.78 -24.84 -21.06
N PHE A 240 10.55 -25.85 -21.90
CA PHE A 240 11.24 -27.15 -21.80
C PHE A 240 12.63 -27.16 -22.45
N VAL A 241 12.81 -26.46 -23.58
CA VAL A 241 14.13 -26.31 -24.24
C VAL A 241 15.05 -25.38 -23.43
N SER A 242 14.49 -24.31 -22.84
CA SER A 242 15.18 -23.40 -21.92
C SER A 242 15.47 -24.07 -20.57
N ALA A 243 14.62 -24.97 -20.07
CA ALA A 243 14.96 -25.80 -18.91
C ALA A 243 16.12 -26.76 -19.22
N LEU A 244 16.18 -27.31 -20.44
CA LEU A 244 17.26 -28.18 -20.91
C LEU A 244 18.59 -27.41 -21.17
N ASP A 245 18.54 -26.14 -21.61
CA ASP A 245 19.70 -25.24 -21.76
C ASP A 245 20.13 -24.60 -20.42
N SER A 246 19.20 -24.41 -19.48
CA SER A 246 19.49 -23.95 -18.11
C SER A 246 20.30 -24.96 -17.30
N LEU A 247 20.31 -26.22 -17.72
CA LEU A 247 21.17 -27.29 -17.18
C LEU A 247 22.63 -27.22 -17.67
N LYS A 248 22.92 -26.38 -18.67
CA LYS A 248 24.29 -26.14 -19.18
C LYS A 248 24.85 -24.77 -18.82
N SER A 249 24.06 -23.88 -18.23
CA SER A 249 24.45 -22.50 -17.95
C SER A 249 24.57 -22.21 -16.46
N THR A 250 25.57 -21.40 -16.09
CA THR A 250 25.84 -20.96 -14.72
C THR A 250 24.71 -20.08 -14.18
N SER A 251 24.61 -19.89 -12.85
CA SER A 251 23.61 -19.00 -12.25
C SER A 251 23.69 -17.57 -12.81
N ALA A 252 24.89 -17.09 -13.15
CA ALA A 252 25.12 -15.79 -13.76
C ALA A 252 24.55 -15.71 -15.19
N GLU A 253 24.72 -16.75 -16.01
CA GLU A 253 24.17 -16.80 -17.36
C GLU A 253 22.63 -16.84 -17.36
N ARG A 254 22.02 -17.58 -16.42
CA ARG A 254 20.56 -17.57 -16.24
C ARG A 254 20.02 -16.21 -15.78
N ALA A 255 20.71 -15.55 -14.85
CA ALA A 255 20.39 -14.19 -14.42
C ALA A 255 20.55 -13.18 -15.55
N GLY A 256 21.59 -13.31 -16.37
CA GLY A 256 21.84 -12.50 -17.57
C GLY A 256 20.73 -12.66 -18.61
N PHE A 257 20.31 -13.89 -18.89
CA PHE A 257 19.20 -14.16 -19.80
C PHE A 257 17.87 -13.58 -19.30
N ALA A 258 17.59 -13.72 -18.00
CA ALA A 258 16.41 -13.11 -17.38
C ALA A 258 16.42 -11.58 -17.47
N LYS A 259 17.59 -10.95 -17.28
CA LYS A 259 17.80 -9.52 -17.47
C LYS A 259 17.48 -9.10 -18.90
N ASP A 260 17.97 -9.83 -19.90
CA ASP A 260 17.76 -9.48 -21.30
C ASP A 260 16.29 -9.63 -21.72
N LYS A 261 15.62 -10.71 -21.30
CA LYS A 261 14.16 -10.88 -21.49
C LYS A 261 13.36 -9.77 -20.81
N GLY A 262 13.73 -9.38 -19.60
CA GLY A 262 13.12 -8.24 -18.90
C GLY A 262 13.31 -6.93 -19.64
N ASN A 263 14.51 -6.68 -20.18
CA ASN A 263 14.81 -5.48 -20.98
C ASN A 263 13.97 -5.43 -22.26
N ASP A 264 13.80 -6.55 -22.95
CA ASP A 264 13.00 -6.60 -24.17
C ASP A 264 11.51 -6.43 -23.89
N ALA A 265 11.00 -7.01 -22.79
CA ALA A 265 9.65 -6.74 -22.33
C ALA A 265 9.46 -5.26 -21.95
N PHE A 266 10.44 -4.63 -21.30
CA PHE A 266 10.40 -3.22 -20.95
C PHE A 266 10.32 -2.31 -22.19
N LYS A 267 11.09 -2.62 -23.24
CA LYS A 267 11.06 -1.88 -24.53
C LYS A 267 9.72 -1.97 -25.24
N LYS A 268 8.95 -3.05 -25.06
CA LYS A 268 7.60 -3.22 -25.63
C LYS A 268 6.55 -2.30 -24.98
N GLY A 269 6.91 -1.59 -23.90
CA GLY A 269 6.08 -0.57 -23.29
C GLY A 269 5.17 -1.09 -22.17
N ARG A 270 4.24 -0.23 -21.73
CA ARG A 270 3.50 -0.38 -20.47
C ARG A 270 2.74 -1.70 -20.32
N ALA A 271 2.18 -2.24 -21.41
CA ALA A 271 1.44 -3.50 -21.39
C ALA A 271 2.29 -4.71 -20.94
N PHE A 272 3.61 -4.63 -21.12
CA PHE A 272 4.55 -5.72 -20.78
C PHE A 272 5.35 -5.45 -19.51
N TRP A 273 5.06 -4.38 -18.76
CA TRP A 273 5.77 -4.07 -17.51
C TRP A 273 5.59 -5.15 -16.45
N ALA A 274 4.42 -5.78 -16.35
CA ALA A 274 4.21 -6.91 -15.44
C ALA A 274 5.13 -8.10 -15.79
N VAL A 275 5.26 -8.41 -17.08
CA VAL A 275 6.15 -9.45 -17.60
C VAL A 275 7.61 -9.11 -17.35
N ALA A 276 8.01 -7.84 -17.54
CA ALA A 276 9.36 -7.37 -17.26
C ALA A 276 9.70 -7.46 -15.75
N LEU A 277 8.78 -7.09 -14.86
CA LEU A 277 8.96 -7.23 -13.40
C LEU A 277 9.18 -8.68 -13.00
N GLU A 278 8.44 -9.62 -13.58
CA GLU A 278 8.59 -11.05 -13.29
C GLU A 278 9.95 -11.56 -13.77
N HIS A 279 10.38 -11.20 -14.97
CA HIS A 279 11.71 -11.58 -15.47
C HIS A 279 12.84 -11.02 -14.61
N TYR A 280 12.77 -9.74 -14.20
CA TYR A 280 13.78 -9.18 -13.30
C TYR A 280 13.79 -9.87 -11.94
N SER A 281 12.61 -10.16 -11.39
CA SER A 281 12.48 -10.85 -10.11
C SER A 281 12.96 -12.31 -10.19
N ARG A 282 12.77 -12.98 -11.33
CA ARG A 282 13.34 -14.30 -11.61
C ARG A 282 14.86 -14.26 -11.66
N GLY A 283 15.45 -13.27 -12.34
CA GLY A 283 16.91 -13.10 -12.37
C GLY A 283 17.50 -12.93 -10.96
N LEU A 284 16.83 -12.17 -10.08
CA LEU A 284 17.27 -11.99 -8.69
C LEU A 284 17.12 -13.25 -7.84
N ARG A 285 16.16 -14.13 -8.16
CA ARG A 285 15.98 -15.43 -7.47
C ARG A 285 17.09 -16.43 -7.76
N GLU A 286 17.82 -16.29 -8.87
CA GLU A 286 18.96 -17.16 -9.20
C GLU A 286 20.14 -16.97 -8.23
N ARG A 287 20.16 -15.88 -7.44
CA ARG A 287 21.20 -15.56 -6.44
C ARG A 287 22.62 -15.73 -6.99
N CYS A 288 22.88 -15.20 -8.19
CA CYS A 288 24.21 -15.25 -8.77
C CYS A 288 25.19 -14.33 -8.01
N ASP A 289 26.47 -14.71 -7.96
CA ASP A 289 27.51 -13.90 -7.28
C ASP A 289 27.97 -12.69 -8.13
N ASP A 290 27.43 -12.53 -9.34
CA ASP A 290 27.73 -11.42 -10.24
C ASP A 290 27.02 -10.14 -9.78
N ARG A 291 27.77 -9.31 -9.03
CA ARG A 291 27.30 -8.02 -8.52
C ARG A 291 26.79 -7.07 -9.62
N PRO A 292 27.49 -6.85 -10.75
CA PRO A 292 26.99 -6.05 -11.87
C PRO A 292 25.62 -6.50 -12.42
N ILE A 293 25.40 -7.81 -12.62
CA ILE A 293 24.12 -8.32 -13.13
C ILE A 293 23.00 -8.04 -12.13
N ASN A 294 23.22 -8.34 -10.85
CA ASN A 294 22.23 -8.09 -9.80
C ASN A 294 21.92 -6.59 -9.64
N ALA A 295 22.93 -5.72 -9.69
CA ALA A 295 22.74 -4.27 -9.65
C ALA A 295 21.90 -3.77 -10.83
N ALA A 296 22.13 -4.29 -12.03
CA ALA A 296 21.35 -3.94 -13.22
C ALA A 296 19.89 -4.41 -13.12
N LEU A 297 19.66 -5.65 -12.64
CA LEU A 297 18.32 -6.20 -12.42
C LEU A 297 17.51 -5.34 -11.43
N LEU A 298 18.09 -5.01 -10.27
CA LEU A 298 17.46 -4.14 -9.26
C LEU A 298 17.18 -2.75 -9.82
N SER A 299 18.16 -2.14 -10.48
CA SER A 299 18.02 -0.80 -11.07
C SER A 299 16.92 -0.75 -12.13
N ASN A 300 16.79 -1.78 -12.97
CA ASN A 300 15.75 -1.86 -13.99
C ASN A 300 14.37 -2.16 -13.41
N ARG A 301 14.29 -3.00 -12.37
CA ARG A 301 13.04 -3.24 -11.62
C ARG A 301 12.55 -1.96 -10.93
N ALA A 302 13.47 -1.21 -10.31
CA ALA A 302 13.19 0.10 -9.73
C ALA A 302 12.63 1.09 -10.75
N ALA A 303 13.11 1.07 -12.00
CA ALA A 303 12.62 1.93 -13.07
C ALA A 303 11.11 1.70 -13.32
N ILE A 304 10.69 0.43 -13.40
CA ILE A 304 9.27 0.09 -13.60
C ILE A 304 8.45 0.51 -12.37
N HIS A 305 8.93 0.21 -11.16
CA HIS A 305 8.24 0.62 -9.94
C HIS A 305 8.08 2.14 -9.85
N LEU A 306 9.10 2.91 -10.24
CA LEU A 306 9.03 4.37 -10.30
C LEU A 306 7.98 4.84 -11.32
N SER A 307 7.95 4.26 -12.52
CA SER A 307 6.93 4.57 -13.54
C SER A 307 5.51 4.18 -13.11
N LEU A 308 5.37 3.13 -12.29
CA LEU A 308 4.10 2.71 -11.69
C LEU A 308 3.73 3.50 -10.43
N ARG A 309 4.56 4.46 -10.00
CA ARG A 309 4.40 5.23 -8.75
C ARG A 309 4.45 4.39 -7.48
N ASN A 310 5.05 3.21 -7.54
CA ASN A 310 5.36 2.36 -6.39
C ASN A 310 6.65 2.84 -5.73
N TYR A 311 6.65 4.08 -5.22
CA TYR A 311 7.87 4.80 -4.84
C TYR A 311 8.69 4.08 -3.76
N ARG A 312 8.05 3.41 -2.79
CA ARG A 312 8.79 2.68 -1.74
C ARG A 312 9.52 1.45 -2.28
N HIS A 313 8.90 0.69 -3.19
CA HIS A 313 9.58 -0.41 -3.88
C HIS A 313 10.72 0.10 -4.77
N ALA A 314 10.47 1.18 -5.51
CA ALA A 314 11.49 1.82 -6.36
C ALA A 314 12.69 2.32 -5.55
N LEU A 315 12.46 2.94 -4.39
CA LEU A 315 13.51 3.39 -3.49
C LEU A 315 14.33 2.22 -2.96
N ASN A 316 13.67 1.19 -2.41
CA ASN A 316 14.35 0.01 -1.86
C ASN A 316 15.22 -0.70 -2.91
N ASP A 317 14.67 -0.93 -4.11
CA ASP A 317 15.43 -1.55 -5.21
C ASP A 317 16.58 -0.67 -5.68
N SER A 318 16.39 0.65 -5.71
CA SER A 318 17.45 1.59 -6.11
C SER A 318 18.59 1.64 -5.08
N LEU A 319 18.26 1.63 -3.78
CA LEU A 319 19.26 1.61 -2.71
C LEU A 319 20.03 0.28 -2.70
N ALA A 320 19.34 -0.86 -2.84
CA ALA A 320 19.98 -2.17 -2.96
C ALA A 320 20.88 -2.24 -4.22
N ALA A 321 20.48 -1.62 -5.33
CA ALA A 321 21.33 -1.52 -6.51
C ALA A 321 22.60 -0.70 -6.25
N LEU A 322 22.52 0.38 -5.46
CA LEU A 322 23.67 1.22 -5.09
C LEU A 322 24.61 0.55 -4.08
N GLU A 323 24.12 -0.34 -3.23
CA GLU A 323 24.96 -1.18 -2.37
C GLU A 323 25.82 -2.14 -3.20
N LEU A 324 25.26 -2.68 -4.29
CA LEU A 324 25.96 -3.58 -5.20
C LEU A 324 26.91 -2.84 -6.15
N ASP A 325 26.45 -1.74 -6.74
CA ASP A 325 27.20 -0.85 -7.63
C ASP A 325 27.01 0.62 -7.23
N PRO A 326 27.90 1.18 -6.40
CA PRO A 326 27.83 2.58 -5.98
C PRO A 326 28.00 3.60 -7.10
N ARG A 327 28.46 3.18 -8.29
CA ARG A 327 28.68 4.06 -9.44
C ARG A 327 27.48 4.11 -10.39
N ASN A 328 26.37 3.44 -10.04
CA ASN A 328 25.19 3.37 -10.87
C ASN A 328 24.37 4.69 -10.83
N ALA A 329 24.71 5.62 -11.73
CA ALA A 329 24.04 6.93 -11.83
C ALA A 329 22.51 6.80 -12.03
N LYS A 330 22.04 5.77 -12.74
CA LYS A 330 20.60 5.53 -12.96
C LYS A 330 19.88 5.13 -11.68
N ALA A 331 20.50 4.26 -10.86
CA ALA A 331 19.95 3.88 -9.56
C ALA A 331 19.92 5.10 -8.61
N ALA A 332 20.99 5.90 -8.56
CA ALA A 332 21.04 7.12 -7.75
C ALA A 332 19.93 8.11 -8.12
N ARG A 333 19.72 8.37 -9.42
CA ARG A 333 18.62 9.23 -9.89
C ARG A 333 17.24 8.68 -9.49
N ARG A 334 17.01 7.38 -9.65
CA ARG A 334 15.73 6.74 -9.31
C ARG A 334 15.46 6.77 -7.80
N ALA A 335 16.49 6.60 -6.99
CA ALA A 335 16.42 6.76 -5.53
C ALA A 335 16.03 8.20 -5.16
N ALA A 336 16.68 9.20 -5.76
CA ALA A 336 16.37 10.62 -5.52
C ALA A 336 14.91 10.96 -5.86
N LEU A 337 14.43 10.54 -7.02
CA LEU A 337 13.05 10.77 -7.45
C LEU A 337 12.03 10.08 -6.53
N SER A 338 12.34 8.84 -6.12
CA SER A 338 11.45 8.07 -5.25
C SER A 338 11.41 8.62 -3.82
N ALA A 339 12.56 8.98 -3.25
CA ALA A 339 12.66 9.58 -1.93
C ALA A 339 11.96 10.95 -1.88
N HIS A 340 12.12 11.78 -2.91
CA HIS A 340 11.40 13.03 -3.03
C HIS A 340 9.88 12.81 -3.09
N ALA A 341 9.41 11.85 -3.90
CA ALA A 341 7.99 11.52 -4.01
C ALA A 341 7.38 10.97 -2.71
N LEU A 342 8.20 10.34 -1.85
CA LEU A 342 7.80 9.87 -0.52
C LEU A 342 7.86 10.98 0.56
N GLY A 343 8.39 12.16 0.24
CA GLY A 343 8.61 13.24 1.21
C GLY A 343 9.79 13.00 2.17
N GLU A 344 10.62 11.99 1.91
CA GLU A 344 11.83 11.65 2.66
C GLU A 344 12.99 12.55 2.24
N LEU A 345 12.95 13.81 2.68
CA LEU A 345 13.88 14.86 2.22
C LEU A 345 15.35 14.48 2.45
N GLU A 346 15.71 13.90 3.59
CA GLU A 346 17.10 13.52 3.86
C GLU A 346 17.64 12.48 2.88
N HIS A 347 16.88 11.42 2.61
CA HIS A 347 17.24 10.42 1.61
C HIS A 347 17.31 11.05 0.22
N ALA A 348 16.35 11.92 -0.11
CA ALA A 348 16.31 12.63 -1.38
C ALA A 348 17.54 13.53 -1.57
N THR A 349 17.95 14.30 -0.57
CA THR A 349 19.15 15.15 -0.61
C THR A 349 20.40 14.31 -0.88
N ARG A 350 20.62 13.25 -0.08
CA ARG A 350 21.82 12.39 -0.22
C ARG A 350 21.90 11.73 -1.59
N THR A 351 20.79 11.15 -2.05
CA THR A 351 20.74 10.41 -3.32
C THR A 351 20.74 11.33 -4.54
N CYS A 352 20.17 12.54 -4.44
CA CYS A 352 20.22 13.55 -5.50
C CYS A 352 21.65 14.10 -5.66
N ALA A 353 22.34 14.41 -4.56
CA ALA A 353 23.74 14.84 -4.58
C ALA A 353 24.65 13.77 -5.21
N LEU A 354 24.48 12.50 -4.79
CA LEU A 354 25.19 11.38 -5.39
C LEU A 354 24.89 11.22 -6.89
N ALA A 355 23.63 11.36 -7.30
CA ALA A 355 23.24 11.26 -8.70
C ALA A 355 23.91 12.35 -9.55
N LEU A 356 23.98 13.59 -9.06
CA LEU A 356 24.67 14.69 -9.72
C LEU A 356 26.18 14.43 -9.84
N GLU A 357 26.83 14.00 -8.76
CA GLU A 357 28.27 13.65 -8.77
C GLU A 357 28.58 12.57 -9.81
N LEU A 358 27.78 11.49 -9.83
CA LEU A 358 27.98 10.38 -10.76
C LEU A 358 27.72 10.78 -12.22
N LEU A 359 26.79 11.70 -12.48
CA LEU A 359 26.53 12.21 -13.83
C LEU A 359 27.68 13.08 -14.35
N GLU A 360 28.25 13.93 -13.50
CA GLU A 360 29.42 14.75 -13.84
C GLU A 360 30.64 13.89 -14.16
N ARG A 361 30.81 12.77 -13.44
CA ARG A 361 31.90 11.81 -13.69
C ARG A 361 31.69 10.96 -14.95
N THR A 362 30.47 10.53 -15.23
CA THR A 362 30.18 9.66 -16.39
C THR A 362 30.17 10.40 -17.73
N GLY A 363 29.96 11.72 -17.72
CA GLY A 363 30.12 12.57 -18.90
C GLY A 363 31.54 12.62 -19.48
N ALA A 364 32.55 12.16 -18.74
CA ALA A 364 33.94 12.13 -19.20
C ALA A 364 34.36 10.84 -19.93
N ASP A 365 33.68 9.71 -19.73
CA ASP A 365 34.22 8.37 -20.06
C ASP A 365 33.32 7.48 -20.96
N THR A 366 32.19 7.96 -21.52
CA THR A 366 31.27 7.09 -22.30
C THR A 366 30.77 7.66 -23.64
N ALA A 367 30.55 6.76 -24.61
CA ALA A 367 30.06 7.06 -25.98
C ALA A 367 28.56 7.44 -26.07
N SER A 368 27.84 7.49 -24.94
CA SER A 368 26.43 7.89 -24.88
C SER A 368 26.26 8.78 -23.63
N PRO A 369 26.47 10.10 -23.75
CA PRO A 369 26.48 10.99 -22.60
C PRO A 369 25.10 10.99 -21.93
N PRO A 370 25.01 11.12 -20.60
CA PRO A 370 23.75 11.45 -19.95
C PRO A 370 23.16 12.69 -20.63
N THR A 371 21.87 12.65 -20.96
CA THR A 371 21.22 13.77 -21.65
C THR A 371 21.36 15.00 -20.76
N ALA A 372 21.70 16.16 -21.34
CA ALA A 372 21.74 17.43 -20.61
C ALA A 372 20.44 17.70 -19.82
N ASP A 373 19.34 17.09 -20.26
CA ASP A 373 18.04 17.07 -19.61
C ASP A 373 18.02 16.37 -18.25
N ASP A 374 18.71 15.25 -18.08
CA ASP A 374 18.73 14.50 -16.82
C ASP A 374 19.46 15.28 -15.70
N ALA A 375 20.58 15.92 -16.04
CA ALA A 375 21.31 16.78 -15.11
C ALA A 375 20.50 18.03 -14.75
N ARG A 376 19.78 18.62 -15.73
CA ARG A 376 18.88 19.76 -15.50
C ARG A 376 17.71 19.37 -14.59
N GLU A 377 17.11 18.21 -14.79
CA GLU A 377 16.03 17.70 -13.94
C GLU A 377 16.51 17.50 -12.51
N LEU A 378 17.68 16.88 -12.31
CA LEU A 378 18.22 16.66 -10.96
C LEU A 378 18.62 17.96 -10.25
N ARG A 379 19.17 18.96 -10.95
CA ARG A 379 19.43 20.28 -10.36
C ARG A 379 18.12 20.96 -9.93
N THR A 380 17.07 20.84 -10.75
CA THR A 380 15.74 21.35 -10.41
C THR A 380 15.16 20.61 -9.21
N LEU A 381 15.33 19.29 -9.14
CA LEU A 381 14.92 18.47 -8.01
C LEU A 381 15.67 18.86 -6.72
N SER A 382 17.00 19.07 -6.80
CA SER A 382 17.81 19.52 -5.67
C SER A 382 17.27 20.84 -5.10
N ALA A 383 17.06 21.84 -5.96
CA ALA A 383 16.51 23.13 -5.52
C ALA A 383 15.14 22.99 -4.84
N LYS A 384 14.27 22.09 -5.33
CA LYS A 384 12.98 21.79 -4.69
C LYS A 384 13.14 21.12 -3.33
N ILE A 385 14.07 20.18 -3.21
CA ILE A 385 14.36 19.50 -1.94
C ILE A 385 14.90 20.50 -0.92
N ASP A 386 15.83 21.36 -1.34
CA ASP A 386 16.45 22.37 -0.48
C ASP A 386 15.42 23.40 0.01
N ALA A 387 14.55 23.88 -0.89
CA ALA A 387 13.44 24.77 -0.52
C ALA A 387 12.47 24.12 0.48
N ALA A 388 12.07 22.87 0.23
CA ALA A 388 11.18 22.13 1.13
C ALA A 388 11.83 21.84 2.50
N ALA A 389 13.14 21.57 2.52
CA ALA A 389 13.90 21.36 3.74
C ALA A 389 14.00 22.64 4.57
N HIS A 390 14.28 23.77 3.90
CA HIS A 390 14.33 25.09 4.54
C HIS A 390 12.97 25.47 5.15
N GLU A 391 11.88 25.34 4.39
CA GLU A 391 10.52 25.65 4.87
C GLU A 391 10.15 24.79 6.09
N ARG A 392 10.42 23.47 6.06
CA ARG A 392 10.19 22.59 7.21
C ARG A 392 11.04 22.97 8.42
N ALA A 393 12.30 23.34 8.21
CA ALA A 393 13.19 23.76 9.29
C ALA A 393 12.70 25.07 9.95
N GLU A 394 12.28 26.05 9.15
CA GLU A 394 11.69 27.28 9.69
C GLU A 394 10.37 27.03 10.43
N ALA A 395 9.49 26.19 9.88
CA ALA A 395 8.23 25.85 10.55
C ALA A 395 8.49 25.16 11.89
N ALA A 396 9.45 24.23 11.95
CA ALA A 396 9.86 23.59 13.19
C ALA A 396 10.51 24.57 14.18
N ALA A 397 11.30 25.53 13.70
CA ALA A 397 11.88 26.57 14.54
C ALA A 397 10.81 27.50 15.12
N ARG A 398 9.83 27.94 14.31
CA ARG A 398 8.67 28.72 14.76
C ARG A 398 7.84 27.97 15.80
N ALA A 399 7.57 26.69 15.58
CA ALA A 399 6.84 25.86 16.54
C ALA A 399 7.58 25.74 17.88
N ARG A 400 8.89 25.45 17.84
CA ARG A 400 9.73 25.39 19.05
C ARG A 400 9.80 26.74 19.78
N ALA A 401 9.89 27.85 19.05
CA ALA A 401 9.88 29.18 19.64
C ALA A 401 8.54 29.47 20.35
N SER A 402 7.41 29.09 19.74
CA SER A 402 6.09 29.19 20.37
C SER A 402 6.00 28.34 21.63
N GLU A 403 6.44 27.07 21.60
CA GLU A 403 6.45 26.19 22.78
C GLU A 403 7.30 26.74 23.92
N LEU A 404 8.47 27.31 23.60
CA LEU A 404 9.34 27.95 24.59
C LEU A 404 8.69 29.21 25.19
N ALA A 405 8.03 30.02 24.36
CA ALA A 405 7.30 31.21 24.80
C ALA A 405 6.12 30.84 25.71
N ASP A 406 5.30 29.86 25.33
CA ASP A 406 4.18 29.36 26.13
C ASP A 406 4.68 28.79 27.48
N ALA A 407 5.80 28.05 27.46
CA ALA A 407 6.41 27.54 28.68
C ALA A 407 6.98 28.66 29.57
N ALA A 408 7.54 29.72 29.00
CA ALA A 408 8.02 30.88 29.74
C ALA A 408 6.86 31.64 30.38
N LEU A 409 5.80 31.89 29.62
CA LEU A 409 4.56 32.50 30.10
C LEU A 409 3.96 31.69 31.27
N ALA A 410 3.84 30.36 31.13
CA ALA A 410 3.32 29.50 32.18
C ALA A 410 4.16 29.59 33.48
N ARG A 411 5.49 29.64 33.36
CA ARG A 411 6.37 29.84 34.53
C ARG A 411 6.15 31.19 35.18
N ALA A 412 6.03 32.26 34.39
CA ALA A 412 5.79 33.60 34.89
C ALA A 412 4.46 33.73 35.65
N ILE A 413 3.39 33.12 35.13
CA ILE A 413 2.06 33.05 35.77
C ILE A 413 2.15 32.33 37.13
N VAL A 414 2.81 31.16 37.17
CA VAL A 414 2.98 30.38 38.41
C VAL A 414 3.84 31.11 39.44
N ALA A 415 4.96 31.71 39.01
CA ALA A 415 5.85 32.47 39.88
C ALA A 415 5.15 33.65 40.55
N ARG A 416 4.18 34.24 39.85
CA ARG A 416 3.34 35.34 40.35
C ARG A 416 2.09 34.87 41.09
N ALA A 417 1.88 33.56 41.24
CA ALA A 417 0.70 32.98 41.89
C ALA A 417 -0.64 33.47 41.30
N ILE A 418 -0.68 33.67 39.97
CA ILE A 418 -1.87 34.13 39.25
C ILE A 418 -2.72 32.90 38.87
N THR A 419 -4.04 33.00 39.10
CA THR A 419 -4.99 31.95 38.72
C THR A 419 -5.84 32.43 37.55
N LEU A 420 -5.70 31.74 36.41
CA LEU A 420 -6.50 32.00 35.20
C LEU A 420 -7.66 31.00 35.09
N ALA A 421 -8.82 31.50 34.71
CA ALA A 421 -9.96 30.70 34.26
C ALA A 421 -10.26 31.03 32.79
N PRO A 422 -10.82 30.09 32.01
CA PRO A 422 -11.28 30.38 30.66
C PRO A 422 -12.42 31.42 30.68
N PHE A 423 -12.58 32.15 29.57
CA PHE A 423 -13.80 32.91 29.31
C PHE A 423 -15.00 31.96 29.33
N ARG A 424 -16.06 32.34 30.05
CA ARG A 424 -17.19 31.42 30.28
C ARG A 424 -18.15 31.29 29.10
N ASP A 425 -18.20 32.30 28.24
CA ASP A 425 -19.09 32.35 27.09
C ASP A 425 -18.32 32.94 25.90
N GLU A 426 -18.06 32.11 24.89
CA GLU A 426 -17.38 32.51 23.66
C GLU A 426 -18.15 33.63 22.92
N ALA A 427 -19.48 33.69 23.04
CA ALA A 427 -20.28 34.75 22.44
C ALA A 427 -20.10 36.07 23.21
N ALA A 428 -20.03 36.02 24.54
CA ALA A 428 -19.73 37.18 25.38
C ALA A 428 -18.30 37.67 25.17
N GLU A 429 -17.32 36.76 25.07
CA GLU A 429 -15.93 37.09 24.72
C GLU A 429 -15.84 37.77 23.35
N ALA A 430 -16.51 37.23 22.34
CA ALA A 430 -16.56 37.83 21.01
C ALA A 430 -17.28 39.20 21.01
N GLN A 431 -18.27 39.41 21.89
CA GLN A 431 -18.97 40.69 22.02
C GLN A 431 -18.18 41.74 22.81
N LEU A 432 -17.47 41.33 23.86
CA LEU A 432 -16.68 42.19 24.76
C LEU A 432 -15.33 42.58 24.16
N VAL A 433 -14.68 41.65 23.45
CA VAL A 433 -13.34 41.86 22.86
C VAL A 433 -13.44 42.16 21.35
N GLY A 434 -14.55 41.80 20.70
CA GLY A 434 -14.81 42.16 19.30
C GLY A 434 -13.74 41.64 18.33
N ALA A 435 -13.38 42.47 17.36
CA ALA A 435 -12.30 42.21 16.40
C ALA A 435 -10.88 42.30 17.02
N HIS A 436 -10.75 42.67 18.29
CA HIS A 436 -9.47 42.81 19.00
C HIS A 436 -9.06 41.50 19.72
N SER A 437 -9.77 40.39 19.48
CA SER A 437 -9.60 39.06 20.10
C SER A 437 -8.24 38.38 19.93
N GLY A 438 -7.28 39.06 19.27
CA GLY A 438 -5.93 38.55 19.05
C GLY A 438 -4.94 38.84 20.18
N ALA A 439 -5.14 39.90 20.96
CA ALA A 439 -4.22 40.25 22.04
C ALA A 439 -4.40 39.29 23.23
N ARG A 440 -3.31 38.68 23.68
CA ARG A 440 -3.26 37.69 24.75
C ARG A 440 -2.23 38.12 25.78
N VAL A 441 -2.35 37.60 26.99
CA VAL A 441 -1.28 37.75 27.97
C VAL A 441 0.01 37.15 27.40
N TRP A 442 1.10 37.89 27.45
CA TRP A 442 2.40 37.43 27.01
C TRP A 442 3.49 37.83 28.00
N TRP A 443 4.62 37.16 27.90
CA TRP A 443 5.75 37.33 28.81
C TRP A 443 6.86 38.09 28.09
N ASP A 444 7.24 39.25 28.62
CA ASP A 444 8.43 39.97 28.19
C ASP A 444 9.63 39.45 28.97
N ASP A 445 10.53 38.75 28.28
CA ASP A 445 11.75 38.20 28.87
C ASP A 445 12.87 39.25 29.04
N VAL A 446 12.77 40.39 28.38
CA VAL A 446 13.73 41.50 28.46
C VAL A 446 13.44 42.36 29.69
N GLU A 447 12.18 42.77 29.86
CA GLU A 447 11.75 43.63 30.98
C GLU A 447 11.32 42.82 32.22
N ASP A 448 11.26 41.49 32.11
CA ASP A 448 10.90 40.55 33.18
C ASP A 448 9.49 40.83 33.75
N GLU A 449 8.54 41.12 32.87
CA GLU A 449 7.15 41.45 33.24
C GLU A 449 6.09 40.82 32.33
N LEU A 450 4.90 40.58 32.89
CA LEU A 450 3.74 40.16 32.09
C LEU A 450 3.08 41.37 31.46
N HIS A 451 2.66 41.19 30.22
CA HIS A 451 1.88 42.15 29.48
C HIS A 451 0.45 41.63 29.30
N TRP A 452 -0.51 42.44 29.70
CA TRP A 452 -1.92 42.09 29.76
C TRP A 452 -2.75 42.92 28.78
N PRO A 453 -3.61 42.29 27.97
CA PRO A 453 -4.80 42.98 27.49
C PRO A 453 -5.72 43.26 28.69
N VAL A 454 -6.30 44.46 28.77
CA VAL A 454 -7.19 44.89 29.86
C VAL A 454 -8.47 45.50 29.29
N LEU A 455 -9.61 45.09 29.85
CA LEU A 455 -10.92 45.61 29.46
C LEU A 455 -11.44 46.58 30.53
N LEU A 456 -11.71 47.81 30.14
CA LEU A 456 -12.38 48.80 30.98
C LEU A 456 -13.86 48.83 30.62
N LEU A 457 -14.72 48.60 31.61
CA LEU A 457 -16.17 48.51 31.46
C LEU A 457 -16.82 49.73 32.13
N TYR A 458 -17.75 50.38 31.44
CA TYR A 458 -18.55 51.49 31.97
C TYR A 458 -20.04 51.11 31.98
N PRO A 459 -20.52 50.36 32.99
CA PRO A 459 -21.85 49.75 32.97
C PRO A 459 -23.00 50.76 32.84
N GLN A 460 -22.85 51.96 33.44
CA GLN A 460 -23.86 53.02 33.38
C GLN A 460 -24.17 53.47 31.94
N HIS A 461 -23.16 53.44 31.06
CA HIS A 461 -23.26 53.92 29.68
C HIS A 461 -23.20 52.79 28.64
N GLN A 462 -23.04 51.55 29.08
CA GLN A 462 -22.82 50.37 28.22
C GLN A 462 -21.67 50.60 27.23
N GLN A 463 -20.59 51.21 27.72
CA GLN A 463 -19.37 51.46 26.93
C GLN A 463 -18.23 50.60 27.45
N THR A 464 -17.24 50.38 26.59
CA THR A 464 -16.05 49.60 26.90
C THR A 464 -14.83 50.19 26.21
N ASP A 465 -13.69 50.24 26.89
CA ASP A 465 -12.37 50.47 26.27
C ASP A 465 -11.53 49.21 26.39
N TYR A 466 -10.72 48.91 25.37
CA TYR A 466 -9.84 47.75 25.33
C TYR A 466 -8.39 48.20 25.15
N LEU A 467 -7.59 48.02 26.20
CA LEU A 467 -6.15 48.26 26.17
C LEU A 467 -5.47 46.95 25.78
N GLN A 468 -4.78 46.95 24.64
CA GLN A 468 -4.25 45.70 24.05
C GLN A 468 -2.99 45.19 24.75
N ASP A 469 -2.19 46.10 25.31
CA ASP A 469 -0.88 45.80 25.84
C ASP A 469 -0.58 46.69 27.05
N VAL A 470 -0.69 46.11 28.24
CA VAL A 470 -0.46 46.82 29.51
C VAL A 470 0.51 46.02 30.37
N ALA A 471 1.68 46.60 30.65
CA ALA A 471 2.65 46.02 31.56
C ALA A 471 2.05 45.82 32.97
N GLU A 472 2.34 44.70 33.63
CA GLU A 472 1.76 44.33 34.92
C GLU A 472 2.06 45.34 36.04
N ARG A 473 3.12 46.14 35.90
CA ARG A 473 3.51 47.17 36.88
C ARG A 473 2.74 48.48 36.70
N SER A 474 2.00 48.64 35.61
CA SER A 474 1.16 49.81 35.35
C SER A 474 0.06 49.92 36.41
N ARG A 475 -0.15 51.14 36.93
CA ARG A 475 -1.17 51.38 37.97
C ARG A 475 -2.51 51.67 37.33
N VAL A 476 -3.60 51.32 38.01
CA VAL A 476 -4.97 51.63 37.54
C VAL A 476 -5.14 53.11 37.19
N ALA A 477 -4.54 54.02 37.96
CA ALA A 477 -4.53 55.46 37.65
C ALA A 477 -3.89 55.76 36.29
N ASP A 478 -2.79 55.10 35.95
CA ASP A 478 -2.07 55.31 34.68
C ASP A 478 -2.93 54.83 33.49
N LEU A 479 -3.61 53.70 33.63
CA LEU A 479 -4.57 53.18 32.64
C LEU A 479 -5.73 54.16 32.44
N LEU A 480 -6.31 54.66 33.53
CA LEU A 480 -7.42 55.62 33.47
C LEU A 480 -6.98 56.97 32.91
N ALA A 481 -5.75 57.42 33.16
CA ALA A 481 -5.24 58.66 32.61
C ALA A 481 -5.12 58.61 31.08
N GLU A 482 -4.90 57.43 30.50
CA GLU A 482 -4.84 57.22 29.05
C GLU A 482 -6.23 57.36 28.40
N VAL A 483 -7.27 56.79 29.02
CA VAL A 483 -8.63 56.77 28.46
C VAL A 483 -9.55 57.90 28.95
N LEU A 484 -9.32 58.42 30.16
CA LEU A 484 -10.10 59.45 30.86
C LEU A 484 -9.18 60.57 31.43
N PRO A 485 -8.39 61.25 30.57
CA PRO A 485 -7.38 62.21 31.01
C PRO A 485 -7.96 63.41 31.76
N VAL A 486 -7.33 63.79 32.88
CA VAL A 486 -7.67 65.00 33.63
C VAL A 486 -7.39 66.25 32.79
N GLY A 487 -8.42 67.07 32.57
CA GLY A 487 -8.31 68.29 31.74
C GLY A 487 -8.25 68.05 30.23
N GLY A 488 -8.39 66.79 29.79
CA GLY A 488 -8.51 66.43 28.38
C GLY A 488 -9.95 66.56 27.84
N PRO A 489 -10.17 66.27 26.54
CA PRO A 489 -11.51 66.22 25.97
C PRO A 489 -12.33 65.13 26.65
N ARG A 490 -13.58 65.44 27.01
CA ARG A 490 -14.51 64.45 27.60
C ARG A 490 -14.81 63.35 26.59
N ALA A 491 -14.97 62.12 27.09
CA ALA A 491 -15.47 61.04 26.27
C ALA A 491 -16.84 61.42 25.66
N PRO A 492 -17.11 61.15 24.37
CA PRO A 492 -18.35 61.58 23.71
C PRO A 492 -19.63 61.07 24.37
N TRP A 493 -19.55 59.93 25.07
CA TRP A 493 -20.64 59.30 25.79
C TRP A 493 -20.84 59.86 27.22
N ASP A 494 -19.85 60.55 27.79
CA ASP A 494 -19.91 61.18 29.12
C ASP A 494 -20.35 62.65 29.04
N GLN A 495 -21.63 62.85 28.71
CA GLN A 495 -22.20 64.19 28.54
C GLN A 495 -22.14 65.03 29.82
N LEU A 496 -22.25 64.39 31.00
CA LEU A 496 -22.24 65.06 32.30
C LEU A 496 -20.81 65.35 32.78
N GLY A 497 -19.80 64.65 32.25
CA GLY A 497 -18.40 64.79 32.66
C GLY A 497 -18.12 64.15 34.02
N GLU A 498 -18.87 63.10 34.36
CA GLU A 498 -18.76 62.40 35.64
C GLU A 498 -17.57 61.44 35.67
N TYR A 499 -17.10 60.99 34.50
CA TYR A 499 -16.03 60.02 34.34
C TYR A 499 -14.69 60.72 34.12
N ARG A 500 -13.92 60.81 35.21
CA ARG A 500 -12.55 61.34 35.23
C ARG A 500 -11.71 60.48 36.16
N GLU A 501 -10.41 60.38 35.91
CA GLU A 501 -9.45 59.63 36.74
C GLU A 501 -9.64 59.90 38.26
N ASP A 502 -9.86 61.15 38.65
CA ASP A 502 -10.01 61.59 40.04
C ASP A 502 -11.40 61.35 40.66
N ASN A 503 -12.41 61.10 39.81
CA ASN A 503 -13.82 61.04 40.18
C ASN A 503 -14.48 59.67 39.89
N VAL A 504 -13.70 58.60 39.86
CA VAL A 504 -14.20 57.24 39.67
C VAL A 504 -13.82 56.30 40.82
N ASN A 505 -14.62 55.26 40.99
CA ASN A 505 -14.27 54.07 41.73
C ASN A 505 -14.14 52.90 40.75
N VAL A 506 -13.11 52.10 40.93
CA VAL A 506 -12.82 50.95 40.07
C VAL A 506 -12.98 49.66 40.85
N TYR A 507 -13.57 48.66 40.20
CA TYR A 507 -13.75 47.33 40.75
C TYR A 507 -13.21 46.31 39.75
N ILE A 508 -12.47 45.30 40.21
CA ILE A 508 -12.09 44.17 39.36
C ILE A 508 -13.22 43.16 39.33
N ALA A 509 -13.62 42.74 38.12
CA ALA A 509 -14.67 41.75 37.94
C ALA A 509 -14.18 40.34 38.36
N PRO A 510 -15.08 39.50 38.89
CA PRO A 510 -14.74 38.13 39.30
C PRO A 510 -14.51 37.20 38.10
N GLY A 511 -13.55 36.27 38.23
CA GLY A 511 -13.33 35.23 37.24
C GLY A 511 -14.28 34.03 37.35
N GLU A 512 -14.81 33.72 38.54
CA GLU A 512 -15.66 32.56 38.83
C GLU A 512 -17.07 32.94 39.35
N GLU A 513 -18.06 32.07 39.14
CA GLU A 513 -19.47 32.34 39.47
C GLU A 513 -19.66 32.38 40.98
N GLY A 514 -20.42 33.36 41.48
CA GLY A 514 -20.64 33.54 42.91
C GLY A 514 -19.53 34.30 43.65
N GLN A 515 -18.44 34.68 42.98
CA GLN A 515 -17.51 35.68 43.52
C GLN A 515 -18.04 37.10 43.27
N LYS A 516 -17.81 38.01 44.22
CA LYS A 516 -18.24 39.42 44.13
C LYS A 516 -17.13 40.30 43.55
N PRO A 517 -17.46 41.37 42.80
CA PRO A 517 -16.47 42.35 42.37
C PRO A 517 -15.72 42.96 43.55
N ARG A 518 -14.41 43.17 43.41
CA ARG A 518 -13.57 43.75 44.47
C ARG A 518 -13.20 45.18 44.12
N GLN A 519 -13.47 46.14 45.01
CA GLN A 519 -12.99 47.51 44.83
C GLN A 519 -11.46 47.56 44.87
N VAL A 520 -10.84 48.25 43.91
CA VAL A 520 -9.38 48.35 43.78
C VAL A 520 -8.92 49.80 43.94
N PRO A 521 -7.80 50.04 44.66
CA PRO A 521 -7.26 51.38 44.79
C PRO A 521 -6.60 51.80 43.47
N LEU A 522 -6.73 53.08 43.11
CA LEU A 522 -6.16 53.60 41.86
C LEU A 522 -4.64 53.52 41.81
N SER A 523 -3.99 53.49 42.98
CA SER A 523 -2.53 53.34 43.11
C SER A 523 -2.03 51.91 42.90
N ALA A 524 -2.91 50.90 42.90
CA ALA A 524 -2.48 49.51 42.72
C ALA A 524 -2.06 49.23 41.28
N SER A 525 -1.04 48.39 41.14
CA SER A 525 -0.58 47.83 39.88
C SER A 525 -1.48 46.67 39.41
N LEU A 526 -1.49 46.40 38.10
CA LEU A 526 -2.19 45.21 37.56
C LEU A 526 -1.69 43.90 38.19
N LEU A 527 -0.41 43.80 38.53
CA LEU A 527 0.15 42.65 39.23
C LEU A 527 -0.54 42.45 40.59
N GLU A 528 -0.68 43.50 41.39
CA GLU A 528 -1.40 43.43 42.68
C GLU A 528 -2.89 43.12 42.51
N LEU A 529 -3.49 43.47 41.35
CA LEU A 529 -4.89 43.16 41.07
C LEU A 529 -5.11 41.70 40.70
N THR A 530 -4.15 41.10 39.97
CA THR A 530 -4.19 39.72 39.48
C THR A 530 -3.70 38.71 40.52
N GLN A 531 -2.99 39.18 41.55
CA GLN A 531 -2.53 38.39 42.69
C GLN A 531 -3.53 38.39 43.86
N GLY A 532 -3.58 37.27 44.58
CA GLY A 532 -4.34 37.17 45.83
C GLY A 532 -5.00 35.80 46.05
N LYS A 533 -5.18 35.41 47.33
CA LYS A 533 -5.93 34.19 47.66
C LYS A 533 -7.38 34.35 47.19
N GLY A 534 -7.79 33.50 46.25
CA GLY A 534 -9.15 33.47 45.70
C GLY A 534 -9.38 34.42 44.52
N THR A 535 -8.37 35.15 44.07
CA THR A 535 -8.46 35.99 42.88
C THR A 535 -8.30 35.14 41.62
N ILE A 536 -9.33 35.10 40.79
CA ILE A 536 -9.37 34.37 39.53
C ILE A 536 -9.62 35.37 38.41
N ILE A 537 -8.81 35.33 37.36
CA ILE A 537 -8.96 36.18 36.17
C ILE A 537 -9.58 35.34 35.04
N ALA A 538 -10.73 35.76 34.53
CA ALA A 538 -11.40 35.10 33.41
C ALA A 538 -10.79 35.55 32.08
N GLY A 539 -9.72 34.87 31.64
CA GLY A 539 -8.97 35.19 30.43
C GLY A 539 -8.13 36.46 30.56
N ILE A 540 -8.78 37.62 30.71
CA ILE A 540 -8.16 38.95 30.81
C ILE A 540 -8.71 39.73 32.03
N PRO A 541 -7.95 40.66 32.62
CA PRO A 541 -8.46 41.56 33.64
C PRO A 541 -9.59 42.45 33.11
N MET A 542 -10.73 42.45 33.79
CA MET A 542 -11.85 43.34 33.50
C MET A 542 -12.06 44.30 34.67
N LEU A 543 -11.97 45.60 34.40
CA LEU A 543 -12.11 46.66 35.39
C LEU A 543 -13.43 47.42 35.15
N LEU A 544 -14.32 47.36 36.12
CA LEU A 544 -15.60 48.08 36.15
C LEU A 544 -15.35 49.48 36.70
N VAL A 545 -15.54 50.50 35.87
CA VAL A 545 -15.32 51.90 36.19
C VAL A 545 -16.67 52.58 36.42
N LEU A 546 -16.86 53.16 37.60
CA LEU A 546 -18.12 53.79 38.03
C LEU A 546 -17.85 55.21 38.53
N ALA A 547 -18.69 56.16 38.14
CA ALA A 547 -18.63 57.53 38.63
C ALA A 547 -18.84 57.57 40.15
N ARG A 548 -17.87 58.14 40.88
CA ARG A 548 -17.84 58.10 42.34
C ARG A 548 -19.05 58.83 42.92
N GLY A 549 -19.81 58.12 43.75
CA GLY A 549 -20.98 58.68 44.43
C GLY A 549 -22.16 58.97 43.50
N SER A 550 -22.19 58.40 42.29
CA SER A 550 -23.35 58.52 41.40
C SER A 550 -24.54 57.70 41.95
N ALA A 551 -25.76 58.03 41.50
CA ALA A 551 -26.94 57.24 41.84
C ALA A 551 -26.84 55.81 41.31
N PHE A 552 -26.24 55.65 40.13
CA PHE A 552 -25.99 54.35 39.52
C PHE A 552 -25.01 53.52 40.35
N GLU A 553 -23.89 54.09 40.82
CA GLU A 553 -22.92 53.35 41.64
C GLU A 553 -23.57 52.79 42.92
N ARG A 554 -24.36 53.63 43.62
CA ARG A 554 -25.06 53.19 44.85
C ARG A 554 -26.06 52.06 44.58
N GLU A 555 -26.78 52.12 43.47
CA GLU A 555 -27.73 51.07 43.09
C GLU A 555 -27.00 49.78 42.71
N TRP A 556 -25.97 49.90 41.87
CA TRP A 556 -25.16 48.79 41.41
C TRP A 556 -24.48 48.06 42.58
N ARG A 557 -23.89 48.80 43.53
CA ARG A 557 -23.31 48.21 44.75
C ARG A 557 -24.32 47.44 45.59
N ARG A 558 -25.58 47.90 45.64
CA ARG A 558 -26.64 47.19 46.35
C ARG A 558 -27.01 45.88 45.64
N GLN A 559 -27.09 45.91 44.31
CA GLN A 559 -27.40 44.73 43.49
C GLN A 559 -26.30 43.67 43.58
N GLU A 560 -25.04 44.09 43.61
CA GLU A 560 -23.87 43.22 43.79
C GLU A 560 -23.62 42.83 45.26
N GLU A 561 -24.49 43.28 46.18
CA GLU A 561 -24.37 43.05 47.62
C GLU A 561 -22.99 43.44 48.18
N LEU A 562 -22.50 44.62 47.79
CA LEU A 562 -21.20 45.22 48.16
C LEU A 562 -21.33 46.34 49.22
N ASP A 563 -22.54 46.56 49.74
CA ASP A 563 -22.76 47.44 50.89
C ASP A 563 -22.54 46.65 52.19
N PRO A 564 -21.85 47.23 53.20
CA PRO A 564 -21.56 46.58 54.47
C PRO A 564 -22.79 46.26 55.32
#